data_AF-A0A960HSW1-F1
#
_entry.id   AF-A0A960HSW1-F1
#
_cell.length_a   1.000
_cell.length_b   1.000
_cell.length_c   1.000
_cell.angle_alpha   90.00
_cell.angle_beta   90.00
_cell.angle_gamma   90.00
#
_symmetry.space_group_name_H-M   'P 1'
#
loop_
_entity.id
_entity.type
_entity.pdbx_description
1 polymer ?
#
loop_
_entity_poly.entity_id
_entity_poly.type
_entity_poly.pdbx_seq_one_letter_code
_entity_poly.pdbx_strand_id
1 'polypeptide(L)'
;RSLAGAAGLVEPIVTPRFVPACTDAALTGLAELAAATGTLVQTHCSEGDWEHGHVLERCGVTDTHALDGFGLLRDHTVLAHATHLDDGDRRLIASRGAGVAHCPLSNVYFADRAFSARKALDAGVRVGLGTDVAGGPSASLLAQCGHAVAASQRLVDEGDPSARIDTTAAFWMATAGGAELLGVDAGVIEPGRWFDAVAIRLPDVALDEGTWASRFERLVRLANPGDITAVWVAGRQVV
;
A
#
# COMPACT_ATOMS: atom_id res chain seq x y z
N ARG A 1 18.14 5.39 10.53
CA ARG A 1 16.94 4.55 10.75
C ARG A 1 17.30 3.08 10.70
N SER A 2 18.13 2.64 9.76
CA SER A 2 18.58 1.25 9.70
C SER A 2 19.20 0.67 10.99
N LEU A 3 18.88 -0.60 11.24
CA LEU A 3 19.48 -1.42 12.30
C LEU A 3 20.99 -1.58 12.08
N ALA A 4 21.74 -1.60 13.18
CA ALA A 4 23.18 -1.80 13.13
C ALA A 4 23.54 -3.11 12.42
N GLY A 5 24.43 -3.03 11.43
CA GLY A 5 24.85 -4.18 10.62
C GLY A 5 23.91 -4.56 9.46
N ALA A 6 22.78 -3.87 9.28
CA ALA A 6 21.84 -4.16 8.19
C ALA A 6 22.12 -3.39 6.89
N ALA A 7 23.18 -2.58 6.82
CA ALA A 7 23.60 -1.83 5.64
C ALA A 7 22.48 -0.98 4.98
N GLY A 8 21.52 -0.47 5.75
CA GLY A 8 20.38 0.28 5.21
C GLY A 8 19.15 -0.57 4.87
N LEU A 9 19.28 -1.90 4.80
CA LEU A 9 18.23 -2.80 4.28
C LEU A 9 17.11 -3.11 5.27
N VAL A 10 17.38 -2.96 6.58
CA VAL A 10 16.41 -3.27 7.64
C VAL A 10 16.24 -2.04 8.51
N GLU A 11 15.00 -1.55 8.57
CA GLU A 11 14.60 -0.38 9.36
C GLU A 11 13.44 -0.73 10.32
N PRO A 12 13.38 -0.12 11.51
CA PRO A 12 12.25 -0.28 12.40
C PRO A 12 11.02 0.49 11.90
N ILE A 13 9.83 0.06 12.33
CA ILE A 13 8.57 0.78 12.10
C ILE A 13 7.68 0.70 13.33
N VAL A 14 7.18 1.86 13.79
CA VAL A 14 6.26 1.93 14.93
C VAL A 14 4.89 1.44 14.47
N THR A 15 4.33 0.46 15.19
CA THR A 15 3.14 -0.28 14.75
C THR A 15 2.07 -0.33 15.84
N PRO A 16 1.32 0.76 16.09
CA PRO A 16 0.01 0.60 16.71
C PRO A 16 -0.83 -0.28 15.77
N ARG A 17 -1.51 -1.29 16.31
CA ARG A 17 -2.27 -2.22 15.46
C ARG A 17 -3.33 -1.45 14.66
N PHE A 18 -4.17 -0.73 15.39
CA PHE A 18 -5.26 0.14 14.94
C PHE A 18 -5.89 0.82 16.16
N VAL A 19 -6.66 1.89 15.95
CA VAL A 19 -7.22 2.70 17.06
C VAL A 19 -8.01 1.84 18.07
N PRO A 20 -8.93 0.94 17.67
CA PRO A 20 -9.68 0.10 18.61
C PRO A 20 -8.86 -0.75 19.58
N ALA A 21 -7.67 -1.24 19.19
CA ALA A 21 -6.85 -2.11 20.04
C ALA A 21 -5.79 -1.38 20.87
N CYS A 22 -5.71 -0.06 20.77
CA CYS A 22 -4.73 0.73 21.50
C CYS A 22 -5.43 1.74 22.39
N THR A 23 -5.01 1.83 23.65
CA THR A 23 -5.45 2.91 24.54
C THR A 23 -4.91 4.26 24.05
N ASP A 24 -5.55 5.36 24.43
CA ASP A 24 -5.08 6.71 24.07
C ASP A 24 -3.63 6.94 24.52
N ALA A 25 -3.28 6.50 25.73
CA ALA A 25 -1.92 6.59 26.25
C ALA A 25 -0.91 5.81 25.40
N ALA A 26 -1.29 4.64 24.87
CA ALA A 26 -0.44 3.87 23.97
C ALA A 26 -0.29 4.57 22.61
N LEU A 27 -1.38 5.10 22.04
CA LEU A 27 -1.35 5.83 20.77
C LEU A 27 -0.45 7.07 20.87
N THR A 28 -0.63 7.89 21.90
CA THR A 28 0.21 9.08 22.15
C THR A 28 1.67 8.70 22.41
N GLY A 29 1.93 7.72 23.26
CA GLY A 29 3.31 7.30 23.57
C GLY A 29 4.05 6.72 22.35
N LEU A 30 3.35 5.99 21.47
CA LEU A 30 3.92 5.52 20.21
C LEU A 30 4.17 6.67 19.22
N ALA A 31 3.30 7.68 19.21
CA ALA A 31 3.52 8.88 18.40
C ALA A 31 4.76 9.66 18.86
N GLU A 32 4.93 9.85 20.17
CA GLU A 32 6.11 10.47 20.78
C GLU A 32 7.38 9.68 20.45
N LEU A 33 7.34 8.34 20.60
CA LEU A 33 8.47 7.47 20.27
C LEU A 33 8.87 7.60 18.79
N ALA A 34 7.90 7.52 17.89
CA ALA A 34 8.15 7.67 16.47
C ALA A 34 8.72 9.05 16.14
N ALA A 35 8.29 10.10 16.85
CA ALA A 35 8.79 11.47 16.63
C ALA A 35 10.23 11.63 17.14
N ALA A 36 10.51 11.15 18.35
CA ALA A 36 11.84 11.22 18.97
C ALA A 36 12.90 10.40 18.22
N THR A 37 12.50 9.29 17.60
CA THR A 37 13.41 8.41 16.85
C THR A 37 13.42 8.69 15.35
N GLY A 38 12.49 9.53 14.88
CA GLY A 38 12.19 9.71 13.47
C GLY A 38 11.74 8.41 12.78
N THR A 39 11.25 7.41 13.50
CA THR A 39 10.82 6.12 12.93
C THR A 39 9.48 6.26 12.20
N LEU A 40 9.30 5.52 11.10
CA LEU A 40 8.03 5.49 10.37
C LEU A 40 6.91 4.86 11.21
N VAL A 41 5.66 5.06 10.78
CA VAL A 41 4.47 4.49 11.42
C VAL A 41 3.70 3.65 10.41
N GLN A 42 3.21 2.48 10.82
CA GLN A 42 2.18 1.74 10.09
C GLN A 42 1.03 1.37 11.02
N THR A 43 -0.19 1.38 10.50
CA THR A 43 -1.41 1.01 11.24
C THR A 43 -2.53 0.64 10.27
N HIS A 44 -3.55 -0.08 10.74
CA HIS A 44 -4.81 -0.13 10.00
C HIS A 44 -5.55 1.20 10.19
N CYS A 45 -6.35 1.56 9.19
CA CYS A 45 -7.15 2.78 9.19
C CYS A 45 -8.38 2.52 8.33
N SER A 46 -9.57 2.64 8.92
CA SER A 46 -10.83 2.61 8.17
C SER A 46 -10.95 1.37 7.27
N GLU A 47 -10.62 0.17 7.76
CA GLU A 47 -10.67 -1.07 6.96
C GLU A 47 -12.11 -1.49 6.65
N GLY A 48 -12.99 -1.50 7.65
CA GLY A 48 -14.38 -1.92 7.52
C GLY A 48 -15.32 -1.13 8.43
N ASP A 49 -16.62 -1.34 8.24
CA ASP A 49 -17.71 -0.65 8.94
C ASP A 49 -17.60 -0.70 10.47
N TRP A 50 -17.20 -1.85 11.03
CA TRP A 50 -17.04 -2.01 12.49
C TRP A 50 -15.94 -1.11 13.06
N GLU A 51 -14.73 -1.15 12.46
CA GLU A 51 -13.61 -0.32 12.91
C GLU A 51 -13.99 1.16 12.79
N HIS A 52 -14.45 1.55 11.61
CA HIS A 52 -14.79 2.93 11.30
C HIS A 52 -15.87 3.47 12.25
N GLY A 53 -16.94 2.69 12.47
CA GLY A 53 -18.00 3.03 13.40
C GLY A 53 -17.51 3.12 14.86
N HIS A 54 -16.65 2.20 15.28
CA HIS A 54 -16.06 2.23 16.62
C HIS A 54 -15.22 3.48 16.87
N VAL A 55 -14.41 3.89 15.88
CA VAL A 55 -13.58 5.09 16.02
C VAL A 55 -14.42 6.35 16.00
N LEU A 56 -15.46 6.43 15.16
CA LEU A 56 -16.43 7.52 15.21
C LEU A 56 -17.10 7.63 16.59
N GLU A 57 -17.51 6.52 17.19
CA GLU A 57 -18.11 6.50 18.53
C GLU A 57 -17.12 6.93 19.61
N ARG A 58 -15.90 6.38 19.60
CA ARG A 58 -14.88 6.62 20.62
C ARG A 58 -14.26 8.03 20.53
N CYS A 59 -13.96 8.48 19.32
CA CYS A 59 -13.16 9.69 19.07
C CYS A 59 -13.98 10.86 18.52
N GLY A 60 -15.22 10.62 18.06
CA GLY A 60 -16.08 11.65 17.46
C GLY A 60 -15.62 12.13 16.08
N VAL A 61 -14.63 11.47 15.49
CA VAL A 61 -14.00 11.80 14.19
C VAL A 61 -13.61 10.52 13.45
N THR A 62 -13.30 10.62 12.15
CA THR A 62 -12.82 9.48 11.35
C THR A 62 -11.49 8.94 11.87
N ASP A 63 -11.15 7.69 11.52
CA ASP A 63 -9.87 7.06 11.89
C ASP A 63 -8.68 7.93 11.49
N THR A 64 -8.70 8.49 10.27
CA THR A 64 -7.66 9.37 9.76
C THR A 64 -7.45 10.59 10.66
N HIS A 65 -8.54 11.26 11.06
CA HIS A 65 -8.49 12.43 11.93
C HIS A 65 -8.11 12.05 13.37
N ALA A 66 -8.54 10.90 13.87
CA ALA A 66 -8.13 10.40 15.17
C ALA A 66 -6.62 10.14 15.21
N LEU A 67 -6.08 9.43 14.21
CA LEU A 67 -4.65 9.17 14.06
C LEU A 67 -3.84 10.46 13.94
N ASP A 68 -4.35 11.47 13.23
CA ASP A 68 -3.74 12.81 13.20
C ASP A 68 -3.73 13.48 14.57
N GLY A 69 -4.86 13.43 15.30
CA GLY A 69 -5.00 13.98 16.64
C GLY A 69 -4.05 13.36 17.67
N PHE A 70 -3.78 12.05 17.55
CA PHE A 70 -2.76 11.37 18.35
C PHE A 70 -1.32 11.64 17.87
N GLY A 71 -1.14 12.32 16.75
CA GLY A 71 0.17 12.60 16.14
C GLY A 71 0.77 11.42 15.37
N LEU A 72 0.00 10.37 15.07
CA LEU A 72 0.45 9.19 14.33
C LEU A 72 0.43 9.38 12.81
N LEU A 73 -0.36 10.34 12.32
CA LEU A 73 -0.38 10.71 10.89
C LEU A 73 0.76 11.71 10.59
N ARG A 74 1.78 11.24 9.88
CA ARG A 74 3.00 11.99 9.57
C ARG A 74 3.54 11.59 8.19
N ASP A 75 4.60 12.25 7.76
CA ASP A 75 5.24 11.94 6.48
C ASP A 75 5.70 10.48 6.50
N HIS A 76 5.34 9.74 5.44
CA HIS A 76 5.55 8.29 5.29
C HIS A 76 4.80 7.39 6.29
N THR A 77 3.76 7.87 6.99
CA THR A 77 2.82 6.96 7.67
C THR A 77 2.12 6.07 6.66
N VAL A 78 2.11 4.77 6.90
CA VAL A 78 1.44 3.75 6.10
C VAL A 78 0.09 3.39 6.73
N LEU A 79 -1.00 3.76 6.06
CA LEU A 79 -2.35 3.42 6.43
C LEU A 79 -2.81 2.20 5.62
N ALA A 80 -2.97 1.05 6.26
CA ALA A 80 -3.50 -0.13 5.57
C ALA A 80 -5.01 0.02 5.31
N HIS A 81 -5.47 -0.50 4.17
CA HIS A 81 -6.88 -0.62 3.75
C HIS A 81 -7.56 0.68 3.32
N ALA A 82 -7.88 1.56 4.26
CA ALA A 82 -8.47 2.88 4.04
C ALA A 82 -9.73 2.88 3.15
N THR A 83 -10.66 1.94 3.34
CA THR A 83 -11.83 1.77 2.47
C THR A 83 -12.89 2.84 2.68
N HIS A 84 -12.98 3.41 3.88
CA HIS A 84 -13.98 4.43 4.24
C HIS A 84 -13.52 5.88 4.13
N LEU A 85 -12.38 6.16 3.49
CA LEU A 85 -11.90 7.54 3.36
C LEU A 85 -12.91 8.45 2.65
N ASP A 86 -13.16 9.61 3.25
CA ASP A 86 -13.84 10.72 2.60
C ASP A 86 -12.84 11.69 1.93
N ASP A 87 -13.34 12.78 1.35
CA ASP A 87 -12.49 13.78 0.70
C ASP A 87 -11.65 14.58 1.70
N GLY A 88 -12.13 14.77 2.92
CA GLY A 88 -11.40 15.39 4.01
C GLY A 88 -10.23 14.53 4.46
N ASP A 89 -10.46 13.23 4.64
CA ASP A 89 -9.45 12.25 4.98
C ASP A 89 -8.34 12.20 3.92
N ARG A 90 -8.71 12.10 2.64
CA ARG A 90 -7.75 12.09 1.52
C ARG A 90 -6.87 13.35 1.53
N ARG A 91 -7.46 14.53 1.70
CA ARG A 91 -6.72 15.80 1.78
C ARG A 91 -5.79 15.82 2.98
N LEU A 92 -6.25 15.36 4.14
CA LEU A 92 -5.46 15.31 5.36
C LEU A 92 -4.25 14.39 5.20
N ILE A 93 -4.45 13.15 4.73
CA ILE A 93 -3.38 12.19 4.43
C ILE A 93 -2.33 12.81 3.51
N ALA A 94 -2.77 13.39 2.38
CA ALA A 94 -1.88 14.03 1.42
C ALA A 94 -1.08 15.19 2.06
N SER A 95 -1.75 16.06 2.82
CA SER A 95 -1.12 17.20 3.50
C SER A 95 -0.09 16.81 4.56
N ARG A 96 -0.22 15.62 5.15
CA ARG A 96 0.75 15.08 6.12
C ARG A 96 1.90 14.33 5.45
N GLY A 97 1.83 14.06 4.15
CA GLY A 97 2.77 13.19 3.44
C GLY A 97 2.61 11.71 3.81
N ALA A 98 1.48 11.34 4.40
CA ALA A 98 1.14 9.94 4.66
C ALA A 98 0.64 9.27 3.36
N GLY A 99 0.43 7.96 3.42
CA GLY A 99 -0.14 7.23 2.29
C GLY A 99 -0.81 5.93 2.67
N VAL A 100 -1.34 5.26 1.65
CA VAL A 100 -2.19 4.07 1.81
C VAL A 100 -1.50 2.84 1.24
N ALA A 101 -1.45 1.76 2.02
CA ALA A 101 -1.18 0.42 1.51
C ALA A 101 -2.53 -0.22 1.12
N HIS A 102 -2.81 -0.24 -0.19
CA HIS A 102 -4.04 -0.82 -0.71
C HIS A 102 -3.95 -2.35 -0.72
N CYS A 103 -4.83 -3.00 0.05
CA CYS A 103 -4.90 -4.45 0.21
C CYS A 103 -6.16 -5.03 -0.44
N PRO A 104 -6.31 -4.97 -1.79
CA PRO A 104 -7.59 -5.15 -2.47
C PRO A 104 -8.30 -6.47 -2.16
N LEU A 105 -7.57 -7.60 -2.14
CA LEU A 105 -8.20 -8.89 -1.87
C LEU A 105 -8.66 -9.02 -0.41
N SER A 106 -7.87 -8.51 0.54
CA SER A 106 -8.25 -8.51 1.95
C SER A 106 -9.51 -7.66 2.18
N ASN A 107 -9.57 -6.48 1.55
CA ASN A 107 -10.76 -5.64 1.60
C ASN A 107 -12.01 -6.35 1.06
N VAL A 108 -11.89 -7.20 0.04
CA VAL A 108 -13.03 -8.00 -0.45
C VAL A 108 -13.52 -9.01 0.60
N TYR A 109 -12.64 -9.51 1.46
CA TYR A 109 -13.00 -10.49 2.48
C TYR A 109 -13.53 -9.86 3.78
N PHE A 110 -13.00 -8.71 4.18
CA PHE A 110 -13.24 -8.14 5.52
C PHE A 110 -13.87 -6.75 5.52
N ALA A 111 -13.86 -6.03 4.41
CA ALA A 111 -14.50 -4.73 4.28
C ALA A 111 -15.87 -4.85 3.60
N ASP A 112 -16.70 -3.83 3.81
CA ASP A 112 -18.01 -3.66 3.17
C ASP A 112 -17.94 -2.83 1.87
N ARG A 113 -16.76 -2.29 1.53
CA ARG A 113 -16.54 -1.48 0.33
C ARG A 113 -15.11 -1.54 -0.20
N ALA A 114 -14.95 -1.22 -1.49
CA ALA A 114 -13.64 -1.12 -2.13
C ALA A 114 -12.98 0.24 -1.87
N PHE A 115 -11.65 0.24 -1.68
CA PHE A 115 -10.87 1.47 -1.65
C PHE A 115 -10.74 2.07 -3.05
N SER A 116 -11.05 3.36 -3.20
CA SER A 116 -10.86 4.08 -4.46
C SER A 116 -9.43 4.59 -4.61
N ALA A 117 -8.55 3.73 -5.13
CA ALA A 117 -7.15 4.07 -5.38
C ALA A 117 -7.00 5.28 -6.31
N ARG A 118 -7.83 5.39 -7.35
CA ARG A 118 -7.83 6.54 -8.27
C ARG A 118 -8.07 7.86 -7.52
N LYS A 119 -9.13 7.95 -6.71
CA LYS A 119 -9.45 9.18 -5.96
C LYS A 119 -8.35 9.56 -4.97
N ALA A 120 -7.70 8.58 -4.36
CA ALA A 120 -6.56 8.84 -3.47
C ALA A 120 -5.37 9.41 -4.24
N LEU A 121 -4.99 8.78 -5.36
CA LEU A 121 -3.90 9.26 -6.23
C LEU A 121 -4.19 10.68 -6.75
N ASP A 122 -5.42 10.94 -7.21
CA ASP A 122 -5.83 12.26 -7.72
C ASP A 122 -5.81 13.35 -6.63
N ALA A 123 -6.01 12.95 -5.36
CA ALA A 123 -5.89 13.83 -4.20
C ALA A 123 -4.42 14.04 -3.73
N GLY A 124 -3.44 13.42 -4.38
CA GLY A 124 -2.02 13.50 -4.03
C GLY A 124 -1.60 12.56 -2.89
N VAL A 125 -2.42 11.58 -2.54
CA VAL A 125 -2.05 10.55 -1.56
C VAL A 125 -1.06 9.57 -2.21
N ARG A 126 0.04 9.24 -1.51
CA ARG A 126 0.95 8.16 -1.92
C ARG A 126 0.23 6.82 -1.76
N VAL A 127 0.23 5.98 -2.79
CA VAL A 127 -0.45 4.67 -2.72
C VAL A 127 0.51 3.56 -3.12
N GLY A 128 0.66 2.57 -2.23
CA GLY A 128 1.33 1.30 -2.48
C GLY A 128 0.34 0.14 -2.50
N LEU A 129 0.79 -1.06 -2.88
CA LEU A 129 0.01 -2.30 -2.70
C LEU A 129 0.51 -3.11 -1.50
N GLY A 130 -0.44 -3.68 -0.75
CA GLY A 130 -0.21 -4.62 0.33
C GLY A 130 -0.84 -5.98 0.03
N THR A 131 -0.18 -7.06 0.44
CA THR A 131 -0.74 -8.42 0.35
C THR A 131 -1.65 -8.75 1.52
N ASP A 132 -1.37 -8.14 2.67
CA ASP A 132 -2.05 -8.35 3.95
C ASP A 132 -2.17 -9.83 4.32
N VAL A 133 -1.08 -10.59 4.23
CA VAL A 133 -1.08 -11.99 4.70
C VAL A 133 -1.21 -11.99 6.23
N ALA A 134 -2.14 -12.73 6.85
CA ALA A 134 -2.99 -13.79 6.30
C ALA A 134 -4.44 -13.37 5.99
N GLY A 135 -4.78 -12.08 6.02
CA GLY A 135 -6.05 -11.58 5.47
C GLY A 135 -6.19 -11.94 3.98
N GLY A 136 -5.12 -11.79 3.20
CA GLY A 136 -4.97 -12.39 1.88
C GLY A 136 -4.21 -13.73 1.91
N PRO A 137 -4.54 -14.72 1.05
CA PRO A 137 -3.87 -16.03 1.02
C PRO A 137 -2.55 -16.03 0.23
N SER A 138 -2.16 -14.91 -0.37
CA SER A 138 -1.03 -14.85 -1.32
C SER A 138 -0.05 -13.74 -0.99
N ALA A 139 1.24 -14.06 -0.99
CA ALA A 139 2.34 -13.11 -0.84
C ALA A 139 2.72 -12.39 -2.15
N SER A 140 2.02 -12.64 -3.27
CA SER A 140 2.35 -12.05 -4.57
C SER A 140 1.75 -10.65 -4.75
N LEU A 141 2.61 -9.63 -4.88
CA LEU A 141 2.18 -8.28 -5.28
C LEU A 141 1.69 -8.20 -6.74
N LEU A 142 2.17 -9.08 -7.63
CA LEU A 142 1.65 -9.16 -9.00
C LEU A 142 0.18 -9.58 -9.01
N ALA A 143 -0.19 -10.54 -8.15
CA ALA A 143 -1.60 -10.92 -7.98
C ALA A 143 -2.42 -9.74 -7.43
N GLN A 144 -1.87 -8.98 -6.47
CA GLN A 144 -2.54 -7.79 -5.94
C GLN A 144 -2.78 -6.72 -7.01
N CYS A 145 -1.94 -6.62 -8.05
CA CYS A 145 -2.21 -5.70 -9.17
C CYS A 145 -3.53 -6.05 -9.87
N GLY A 146 -3.76 -7.34 -10.14
CA GLY A 146 -5.01 -7.83 -10.73
C GLY A 146 -6.22 -7.58 -9.83
N HIS A 147 -6.06 -7.78 -8.52
CA HIS A 147 -7.11 -7.51 -7.54
C HIS A 147 -7.42 -6.00 -7.42
N ALA A 148 -6.42 -5.12 -7.51
CA ALA A 148 -6.62 -3.67 -7.47
C ALA A 148 -7.44 -3.19 -8.69
N VAL A 149 -7.13 -3.70 -9.89
CA VAL A 149 -7.92 -3.42 -11.09
C VAL A 149 -9.37 -3.90 -10.90
N ALA A 150 -9.58 -5.11 -10.39
CA ALA A 150 -10.92 -5.65 -10.12
C ALA A 150 -11.69 -4.82 -9.07
N ALA A 151 -11.03 -4.41 -7.97
CA ALA A 151 -11.62 -3.55 -6.95
C ALA A 151 -12.04 -2.19 -7.53
N SER A 152 -11.25 -1.61 -8.43
CA SER A 152 -11.63 -0.37 -9.12
C SER A 152 -12.82 -0.56 -10.06
N GLN A 153 -12.91 -1.71 -10.73
CA GLN A 153 -14.05 -2.01 -11.60
C GLN A 153 -15.34 -2.17 -10.78
N ARG A 154 -15.27 -2.75 -9.59
CA ARG A 154 -16.43 -2.82 -8.68
C ARG A 154 -16.98 -1.42 -8.38
N LEU A 155 -16.12 -0.44 -8.10
CA LEU A 155 -16.56 0.95 -7.87
C LEU A 155 -17.21 1.56 -9.11
N VAL A 156 -16.71 1.25 -10.31
CA VAL A 156 -17.34 1.65 -11.58
C VAL A 156 -18.75 1.06 -11.70
N ASP A 157 -18.91 -0.22 -11.39
CA ASP A 157 -20.20 -0.91 -11.43
C ASP A 157 -21.19 -0.37 -10.36
N GLU A 158 -20.66 0.12 -9.23
CA GLU A 158 -21.41 0.82 -8.17
C GLU A 158 -21.75 2.28 -8.52
N GLY A 159 -21.38 2.75 -9.73
CA GLY A 159 -21.78 4.06 -10.25
C GLY A 159 -20.69 5.15 -10.19
N ASP A 160 -19.44 4.79 -9.88
CA ASP A 160 -18.28 5.71 -9.93
C ASP A 160 -17.37 5.41 -11.13
N PRO A 161 -17.70 5.88 -12.35
CA PRO A 161 -16.91 5.61 -13.55
C PRO A 161 -15.49 6.20 -13.48
N SER A 162 -15.27 7.19 -12.61
CA SER A 162 -13.96 7.81 -12.42
C SER A 162 -12.99 6.91 -11.68
N ALA A 163 -13.47 5.91 -10.91
CA ALA A 163 -12.63 5.11 -10.02
C ALA A 163 -11.64 4.17 -10.73
N ARG A 164 -11.78 3.95 -12.05
CA ARG A 164 -11.03 2.94 -12.80
C ARG A 164 -9.52 3.18 -12.74
N ILE A 165 -8.78 2.09 -12.51
CA ILE A 165 -7.34 2.00 -12.73
C ILE A 165 -7.03 0.87 -13.70
N ASP A 166 -5.90 0.97 -14.40
CA ASP A 166 -5.40 -0.08 -15.27
C ASP A 166 -4.22 -0.84 -14.62
N THR A 167 -3.74 -1.87 -15.32
CA THR A 167 -2.62 -2.70 -14.84
C THR A 167 -1.33 -1.90 -14.67
N THR A 168 -1.12 -0.85 -15.48
CA THR A 168 0.06 0.03 -15.37
C THR A 168 0.03 0.82 -14.07
N ALA A 169 -1.10 1.45 -13.73
CA ALA A 169 -1.28 2.14 -12.46
C ALA A 169 -1.16 1.18 -11.27
N ALA A 170 -1.74 -0.01 -11.37
CA ALA A 170 -1.62 -1.03 -10.32
C ALA A 170 -0.17 -1.50 -10.11
N PHE A 171 0.58 -1.73 -11.18
CA PHE A 171 1.99 -2.11 -11.11
C PHE A 171 2.88 -0.97 -10.59
N TRP A 172 2.57 0.29 -10.94
CA TRP A 172 3.25 1.45 -10.37
C TRP A 172 3.06 1.49 -8.84
N MET A 173 1.84 1.27 -8.33
CA MET A 173 1.60 1.17 -6.88
C MET A 173 2.36 0.00 -6.24
N ALA A 174 2.49 -1.13 -6.96
CA ALA A 174 3.27 -2.29 -6.49
C ALA A 174 4.79 -2.07 -6.46
N THR A 175 5.29 -1.03 -7.11
CA THR A 175 6.72 -0.76 -7.29
C THR A 175 7.07 0.66 -6.82
N ALA A 176 7.10 1.64 -7.72
CA ALA A 176 7.47 3.02 -7.44
C ALA A 176 6.58 3.65 -6.35
N GLY A 177 5.25 3.48 -6.41
CA GLY A 177 4.34 4.05 -5.41
C GLY A 177 4.55 3.48 -4.00
N GLY A 178 4.83 2.17 -3.90
CA GLY A 178 5.22 1.55 -2.64
C GLY A 178 6.56 2.04 -2.11
N ALA A 179 7.56 2.21 -2.99
CA ALA A 179 8.87 2.75 -2.64
C ALA A 179 8.78 4.22 -2.18
N GLU A 180 8.00 5.05 -2.88
CA GLU A 180 7.72 6.44 -2.49
C GLU A 180 7.02 6.53 -1.14
N LEU A 181 6.01 5.67 -0.90
CA LEU A 181 5.32 5.60 0.38
C LEU A 181 6.28 5.23 1.53
N LEU A 182 7.15 4.25 1.32
CA LEU A 182 8.11 3.79 2.33
C LEU A 182 9.36 4.67 2.44
N GLY A 183 9.58 5.61 1.51
CA GLY A 183 10.81 6.41 1.45
C GLY A 183 12.05 5.60 1.12
N VAL A 184 11.89 4.52 0.34
CA VAL A 184 12.97 3.62 -0.09
C VAL A 184 13.45 4.05 -1.47
N ASP A 185 14.77 4.08 -1.67
CA ASP A 185 15.38 4.47 -2.96
C ASP A 185 15.38 3.31 -3.98
N ALA A 186 14.19 2.78 -4.25
CA ALA A 186 13.93 1.66 -5.14
C ALA A 186 12.64 1.91 -5.96
N GLY A 187 12.09 0.86 -6.59
CA GLY A 187 10.83 0.92 -7.33
C GLY A 187 10.95 1.42 -8.79
N VAL A 188 12.08 2.02 -9.16
CA VAL A 188 12.41 2.43 -10.53
C VAL A 188 13.85 2.04 -10.86
N ILE A 189 14.08 1.49 -12.06
CA ILE A 189 15.42 1.10 -12.53
C ILE A 189 16.09 2.31 -13.20
N GLU A 190 16.86 3.08 -12.41
CA GLU A 190 17.57 4.28 -12.86
C GLU A 190 18.96 4.38 -12.21
N PRO A 191 19.95 5.01 -12.87
CA PRO A 191 21.25 5.28 -12.26
C PRO A 191 21.10 6.07 -10.95
N GLY A 192 21.79 5.62 -9.90
CA GLY A 192 21.78 6.25 -8.58
C GLY A 192 20.80 5.63 -7.58
N ARG A 193 19.87 4.77 -8.02
CA ARG A 193 18.93 4.03 -7.17
C ARG A 193 19.44 2.63 -6.83
N TRP A 194 18.82 1.98 -5.84
CA TRP A 194 19.10 0.58 -5.53
C TRP A 194 18.67 -0.34 -6.69
N PHE A 195 19.50 -1.35 -6.98
CA PHE A 195 19.14 -2.41 -7.92
C PHE A 195 18.32 -3.49 -7.19
N ASP A 196 17.08 -3.13 -6.89
CA ASP A 196 16.03 -4.03 -6.42
C ASP A 196 15.19 -4.43 -7.63
N ALA A 197 15.42 -5.65 -8.12
CA ALA A 197 14.91 -6.08 -9.41
C ALA A 197 14.45 -7.54 -9.39
N VAL A 198 13.50 -7.86 -10.26
CA VAL A 198 13.02 -9.22 -10.47
C VAL A 198 13.12 -9.53 -11.96
N ALA A 199 13.79 -10.63 -12.30
CA ALA A 199 13.74 -11.20 -13.64
C ALA A 199 12.56 -12.18 -13.72
N ILE A 200 11.67 -11.96 -14.69
CA ILE A 200 10.49 -12.78 -14.91
C ILE A 200 10.57 -13.35 -16.32
N ARG A 201 10.53 -14.68 -16.44
CA ARG A 201 10.34 -15.36 -17.71
C ARG A 201 8.93 -15.06 -18.18
N LEU A 202 8.78 -14.54 -19.40
CA LEU A 202 7.46 -14.35 -19.98
C LEU A 202 6.74 -15.71 -20.10
N PRO A 203 5.52 -15.86 -19.55
CA PRO A 203 4.71 -17.04 -19.79
C PRO A 203 4.48 -17.24 -21.29
N ASP A 204 4.39 -18.50 -21.77
CA ASP A 204 4.23 -18.78 -23.20
C ASP A 204 3.02 -18.05 -23.82
N VAL A 205 1.92 -17.93 -23.06
CA VAL A 205 0.71 -17.18 -23.44
C VAL A 205 0.92 -15.66 -23.58
N ALA A 206 2.02 -15.13 -23.03
CA ALA A 206 2.43 -13.74 -23.13
C ALA A 206 3.42 -13.48 -24.29
N LEU A 207 3.91 -14.52 -24.99
CA LEU A 207 4.90 -14.40 -26.08
C LEU A 207 4.30 -14.04 -27.45
N ASP A 208 2.98 -13.93 -27.55
CA ASP A 208 2.25 -13.66 -28.81
C ASP A 208 2.56 -12.27 -29.45
N GLU A 209 2.15 -12.04 -30.70
CA GLU A 209 2.40 -10.83 -31.54
C GLU A 209 1.69 -9.53 -31.06
N GLY A 210 1.29 -9.46 -29.78
CA GLY A 210 0.66 -8.28 -29.19
C GLY A 210 1.62 -7.09 -28.98
N THR A 211 1.03 -5.93 -28.68
CA THR A 211 1.80 -4.72 -28.27
C THR A 211 2.52 -4.96 -26.93
N TRP A 212 3.54 -4.15 -26.65
CA TRP A 212 4.22 -4.18 -25.34
C TRP A 212 3.26 -4.02 -24.16
N ALA A 213 2.24 -3.15 -24.28
CA ALA A 213 1.22 -2.98 -23.26
C ALA A 213 0.44 -4.28 -22.98
N SER A 214 0.04 -5.00 -24.04
CA SER A 214 -0.65 -6.28 -23.88
C SER A 214 0.25 -7.36 -23.28
N ARG A 215 1.52 -7.43 -23.68
CA ARG A 215 2.50 -8.36 -23.12
C ARG A 215 2.77 -8.08 -21.65
N PHE A 216 2.92 -6.80 -21.29
CA PHE A 216 3.10 -6.36 -19.91
C PHE A 216 1.89 -6.70 -19.04
N GLU A 217 0.67 -6.44 -19.52
CA GLU A 217 -0.54 -6.82 -18.79
C GLU A 217 -0.58 -8.34 -18.54
N ARG A 218 -0.29 -9.16 -19.56
CA ARG A 218 -0.24 -10.62 -19.41
C ARG A 218 0.84 -11.05 -18.42
N LEU A 219 2.03 -10.44 -18.46
CA LEU A 219 3.08 -10.69 -17.47
C LEU A 219 2.57 -10.43 -16.06
N VAL A 220 2.02 -9.24 -15.80
CA VAL A 220 1.58 -8.86 -14.45
C VAL A 220 0.44 -9.75 -13.96
N ARG A 221 -0.49 -10.14 -14.85
CA ARG A 221 -1.68 -10.91 -14.46
C ARG A 221 -1.46 -12.42 -14.40
N LEU A 222 -0.48 -12.96 -15.14
CA LEU A 222 -0.32 -14.41 -15.32
C LEU A 222 0.99 -14.96 -14.75
N ALA A 223 2.00 -14.12 -14.50
CA ALA A 223 3.25 -14.60 -13.92
C ALA A 223 3.00 -15.18 -12.52
N ASN A 224 3.59 -16.35 -12.30
CA ASN A 224 3.55 -17.05 -11.02
C ASN A 224 4.96 -17.20 -10.44
N PRO A 225 5.12 -17.69 -9.19
CA PRO A 225 6.45 -17.82 -8.58
C PRO A 225 7.45 -18.64 -9.41
N GLY A 226 7.01 -19.61 -10.21
CA GLY A 226 7.88 -20.41 -11.10
C GLY A 226 8.41 -19.65 -12.32
N ASP A 227 7.85 -18.49 -12.62
CA ASP A 227 8.32 -17.60 -13.70
C ASP A 227 9.42 -16.65 -13.22
N ILE A 228 9.58 -16.48 -11.90
CA ILE A 228 10.65 -15.65 -11.33
C ILE A 228 11.97 -16.42 -11.43
N THR A 229 12.90 -15.89 -12.21
CA THR A 229 14.19 -16.55 -12.51
C THR A 229 15.36 -16.01 -11.73
N ALA A 230 15.26 -14.77 -11.24
CA ALA A 230 16.23 -14.17 -10.35
C ALA A 230 15.63 -12.97 -9.61
N VAL A 231 16.12 -12.73 -8.40
CA VAL A 231 15.77 -11.55 -7.59
C VAL A 231 17.05 -10.91 -7.09
N TRP A 232 17.14 -9.59 -7.22
CA TRP A 232 18.23 -8.79 -6.66
C TRP A 232 17.69 -7.83 -5.60
N VAL A 233 18.44 -7.70 -4.51
CA VAL A 233 18.22 -6.69 -3.46
C VAL A 233 19.53 -5.97 -3.23
N ALA A 234 19.52 -4.64 -3.39
CA ALA A 234 20.69 -3.76 -3.38
C ALA A 234 21.83 -4.29 -4.26
N GLY A 235 21.50 -4.79 -5.46
CA GLY A 235 22.48 -5.32 -6.41
C GLY A 235 22.97 -6.75 -6.12
N ARG A 236 22.61 -7.34 -4.98
CA ARG A 236 22.98 -8.72 -4.64
C ARG A 236 21.86 -9.67 -5.05
N GLN A 237 22.19 -10.69 -5.84
CA GLN A 237 21.25 -11.75 -6.17
C GLN A 237 20.91 -12.57 -4.92
N VAL A 238 19.61 -12.77 -4.66
CA VAL A 238 19.08 -13.49 -3.49
C VAL A 238 18.19 -14.68 -3.85
N VAL A 239 17.76 -14.78 -5.12
CA VAL A 239 17.08 -15.93 -5.74
C VAL A 239 17.75 -16.23 -7.06
#